data_AF-A0A8S1HJ02-F1
#
_entry.id   AF-A0A8S1HJ02-F1
#
_cell.length_a   1.000
_cell.length_b   1.000
_cell.length_c   1.000
_cell.angle_alpha   90.00
_cell.angle_beta   90.00
_cell.angle_gamma   90.00
#
_symmetry.space_group_name_H-M   'P 1'
#
loop_
_entity.id
_entity.type
_entity.pdbx_description
1 polymer ?
#
loop_
_entity_poly.entity_id
_entity_poly.type
_entity_poly.pdbx_seq_one_letter_code
_entity_poly.pdbx_strand_id
1 'polypeptide(L)'
;MNEDDFWELPLAQWLRDCASGAPPLFEESQWRLATRKTLPLQYRELTDGVLLAVLFQTIDPSINIFLVNDRTSYCDSALRQKQLKSLFHAINTFYKARLQQLVVIASPDITAIARSNSPAEPVSYCMAKVTSRS
;
A
#
# COMPACT_ATOMS: atom_id res chain seq x y z
N MET A 1 -4.96 -12.67 -10.96
CA MET A 1 -3.59 -12.83 -10.48
C MET A 1 -3.66 -13.47 -9.12
N ASN A 2 -2.94 -14.56 -8.89
CA ASN A 2 -2.88 -15.18 -7.55
C ASN A 2 -1.80 -14.47 -6.70
N GLU A 3 -1.63 -14.90 -5.46
CA GLU A 3 -0.68 -14.30 -4.51
C GLU A 3 0.78 -14.45 -4.99
N ASP A 4 1.15 -15.64 -5.44
CA ASP A 4 2.52 -15.94 -5.87
C ASP A 4 2.89 -15.12 -7.12
N ASP A 5 2.00 -15.08 -8.12
CA ASP A 5 2.16 -14.27 -9.32
C ASP A 5 2.39 -12.78 -8.99
N PHE A 6 1.65 -12.25 -8.00
CA PHE A 6 1.78 -10.86 -7.58
C PHE A 6 3.17 -10.57 -7.04
N TRP A 7 3.70 -11.47 -6.20
CA TRP A 7 4.99 -11.28 -5.58
C TRP A 7 6.19 -11.50 -6.50
N GLU A 8 5.98 -12.08 -7.67
CA GLU A 8 7.00 -12.15 -8.73
C GLU A 8 7.10 -10.84 -9.54
N LEU A 9 6.19 -9.88 -9.34
CA LEU A 9 6.28 -8.58 -10.00
C LEU A 9 7.45 -7.76 -9.42
N PRO A 10 8.21 -7.02 -10.25
CA PRO A 10 9.39 -6.27 -9.78
C PRO A 10 9.14 -5.33 -8.60
N LEU A 11 8.00 -4.62 -8.61
CA LEU A 11 7.64 -3.72 -7.51
C LEU A 11 7.31 -4.50 -6.24
N ALA A 12 6.65 -5.66 -6.36
CA ALA A 12 6.30 -6.49 -5.22
C ALA A 12 7.55 -7.15 -4.61
N GLN A 13 8.51 -7.60 -5.45
CA GLN A 13 9.81 -8.08 -5.00
C GLN A 13 10.58 -6.99 -4.25
N TRP A 14 10.65 -5.77 -4.80
CA TRP A 14 11.30 -4.65 -4.11
C TRP A 14 10.64 -4.32 -2.76
N LEU A 15 9.30 -4.32 -2.71
CA LEU A 15 8.56 -4.12 -1.45
C LEU A 15 8.87 -5.23 -0.43
N ARG A 16 8.96 -6.47 -0.89
CA ARG A 16 9.34 -7.62 -0.05
C ARG A 16 10.77 -7.47 0.49
N ASP A 17 11.71 -7.03 -0.33
CA ASP A 17 13.09 -6.78 0.09
C ASP A 17 13.18 -5.65 1.13
N CYS A 18 12.42 -4.57 0.94
CA CYS A 18 12.35 -3.49 1.94
C CYS A 18 11.77 -3.97 3.29
N ALA A 19 10.72 -4.79 3.25
CA ALA A 19 9.97 -5.19 4.44
C ALA A 19 10.59 -6.39 5.19
N SER A 20 11.20 -7.32 4.46
CA SER A 20 11.62 -8.63 4.96
C SER A 20 12.97 -9.10 4.41
N GLY A 21 13.74 -8.21 3.77
CA GLY A 21 15.11 -8.48 3.33
C GLY A 21 16.08 -8.73 4.49
N ALA A 22 17.33 -9.02 4.17
CA ALA A 22 18.39 -9.27 5.14
C ALA A 22 19.51 -8.21 5.02
N PRO A 23 19.52 -7.13 5.82
CA PRO A 23 18.51 -6.73 6.82
C PRO A 23 17.31 -5.98 6.19
N PRO A 24 16.13 -5.97 6.85
CA PRO A 24 14.99 -5.18 6.39
C PRO A 24 15.27 -3.69 6.61
N LEU A 25 14.62 -2.84 5.81
CA LEU A 25 14.80 -1.39 5.89
C LEU A 25 14.18 -0.79 7.16
N PHE A 26 13.15 -1.45 7.70
CA PHE A 26 12.43 -1.05 8.90
C PHE A 26 11.97 -2.30 9.68
N GLU A 27 11.78 -2.14 10.98
CA GLU A 27 11.45 -3.22 11.90
C GLU A 27 10.02 -3.73 11.66
N GLU A 28 9.79 -5.06 11.69
CA GLU A 28 8.44 -5.63 11.57
C GLU A 28 7.47 -5.06 12.62
N SER A 29 7.99 -4.68 13.80
CA SER A 29 7.20 -4.08 14.86
C SER A 29 6.57 -2.73 14.52
N GLN A 30 7.07 -2.03 13.50
CA GLN A 30 6.60 -0.70 13.10
C GLN A 30 5.36 -0.76 12.21
N TRP A 31 5.21 -1.82 11.41
CA TRP A 31 4.14 -1.93 10.42
C TRP A 31 3.27 -3.18 10.55
N ARG A 32 3.78 -4.23 11.19
CA ARG A 32 3.14 -5.56 11.21
C ARG A 32 2.49 -5.86 12.55
N LEU A 33 1.36 -6.58 12.50
CA LEU A 33 0.75 -7.11 13.71
C LEU A 33 1.65 -8.09 14.44
N ALA A 34 1.62 -8.05 15.77
CA ALA A 34 2.34 -9.00 16.61
C ALA A 34 1.99 -10.46 16.28
N THR A 35 0.73 -10.75 15.95
CA THR A 35 0.24 -12.08 15.58
C THR A 35 0.67 -12.53 14.18
N ARG A 36 1.23 -11.63 13.36
CA ARG A 36 1.68 -11.90 11.99
C ARG A 36 3.19 -11.77 11.80
N LYS A 37 3.93 -11.40 12.84
CA LYS A 37 5.39 -11.42 12.80
C LYS A 37 5.89 -12.78 12.35
N THR A 38 7.00 -12.79 11.60
CA THR A 38 7.65 -13.99 11.03
C THR A 38 6.86 -14.79 9.99
N LEU A 39 5.58 -14.46 9.72
CA LEU A 39 4.82 -15.11 8.66
C LEU A 39 5.23 -14.56 7.28
N PRO A 40 4.98 -15.28 6.18
CA PRO A 40 5.16 -14.73 4.84
C PRO A 40 4.34 -13.44 4.66
N LEU A 41 4.95 -12.44 4.00
CA LEU A 41 4.27 -11.20 3.62
C LEU A 41 3.12 -11.51 2.67
N GLN A 42 1.95 -10.94 2.95
CA GLN A 42 0.73 -11.13 2.16
C GLN A 42 0.24 -9.81 1.57
N TYR A 43 -0.41 -9.87 0.40
CA TYR A 43 -0.97 -8.72 -0.31
C TYR A 43 -1.87 -7.87 0.59
N ARG A 44 -2.65 -8.50 1.47
CA ARG A 44 -3.51 -7.78 2.44
C ARG A 44 -2.75 -6.81 3.34
N GLU A 45 -1.47 -7.07 3.60
CA GLU A 45 -0.57 -6.23 4.41
C GLU A 45 -0.07 -5.00 3.64
N LEU A 46 -0.36 -4.91 2.33
CA LEU A 46 -0.22 -3.69 1.53
C LEU A 46 -1.52 -2.86 1.52
N THR A 47 -2.66 -3.53 1.57
CA THR A 47 -3.98 -2.89 1.39
C THR A 47 -4.48 -2.06 2.57
N ASP A 48 -3.87 -2.22 3.75
CA ASP A 48 -4.12 -1.35 4.89
C ASP A 48 -3.34 -0.02 4.80
N GLY A 49 -2.38 0.07 3.88
CA GLY A 49 -1.54 1.24 3.68
C GLY A 49 -0.48 1.46 4.76
N VAL A 50 -0.38 0.58 5.77
CA VAL A 50 0.52 0.76 6.91
C VAL A 50 1.97 0.53 6.50
N LEU A 51 2.25 -0.59 5.82
CA LEU A 51 3.58 -0.90 5.30
C LEU A 51 4.09 0.20 4.36
N LEU A 52 3.23 0.66 3.45
CA LEU A 52 3.58 1.72 2.50
C LEU A 52 3.84 3.06 3.19
N ALA A 53 3.10 3.39 4.25
CA ALA A 53 3.32 4.62 5.00
C ALA A 53 4.66 4.60 5.76
N VAL A 54 5.01 3.49 6.40
CA VAL A 54 6.32 3.33 7.06
C VAL A 54 7.44 3.46 6.04
N LEU A 55 7.33 2.78 4.89
CA LEU A 55 8.30 2.90 3.81
C LEU A 55 8.47 4.34 3.32
N PHE A 56 7.37 5.07 3.12
CA PHE A 56 7.43 6.48 2.70
C PHE A 56 8.09 7.40 3.75
N GLN A 57 7.82 7.16 5.03
CA GLN A 57 8.50 7.86 6.13
C GLN A 57 9.99 7.54 6.21
N THR A 58 10.38 6.32 5.84
CA THR A 58 11.80 5.95 5.73
C THR A 58 12.49 6.63 4.55
N ILE A 59 11.78 6.82 3.43
CA ILE A 59 12.31 7.53 2.25
C ILE A 59 12.49 9.02 2.55
N ASP A 60 11.51 9.66 3.18
CA ASP A 60 11.62 11.06 3.62
C ASP A 60 10.96 11.25 5.01
N PRO A 61 11.77 11.42 6.07
CA PRO A 61 11.27 11.63 7.44
C PRO A 61 10.44 12.91 7.64
N SER A 62 10.47 13.87 6.70
CA SER A 62 9.65 15.09 6.77
C SER A 62 8.19 14.84 6.39
N ILE A 63 7.87 13.67 5.82
CA ILE A 63 6.50 13.27 5.51
C ILE A 63 5.83 12.76 6.80
N ASN A 64 4.79 13.46 7.24
CA ASN A 64 3.98 13.03 8.38
C ASN A 64 2.69 12.34 7.91
N ILE A 65 2.68 11.01 7.91
CA ILE A 65 1.49 10.21 7.61
C ILE A 65 0.87 9.79 8.94
N PHE A 66 -0.30 10.38 9.26
CA PHE A 66 -1.07 10.01 10.43
C PHE A 66 -1.81 8.70 10.19
N LEU A 67 -1.21 7.60 10.64
CA LEU A 67 -1.88 6.31 10.68
C LEU A 67 -2.60 6.13 12.01
N VAL A 68 -3.87 5.74 11.93
CA VAL A 68 -4.61 5.27 13.11
C VAL A 68 -3.93 3.98 13.57
N ASN A 69 -3.33 4.02 14.77
CA ASN A 69 -2.60 2.91 15.38
C ASN A 69 -3.54 1.83 15.96
N ASP A 70 -4.68 1.60 15.30
CA ASP A 70 -5.60 0.53 15.67
C ASP A 70 -5.27 -0.69 14.83
N ARG A 71 -4.50 -1.58 15.47
CA ARG A 71 -3.92 -2.82 14.96
C ARG A 71 -4.99 -3.90 14.64
N THR A 72 -6.22 -3.47 14.41
CA THR A 72 -7.39 -4.27 14.02
C THR A 72 -7.88 -3.93 12.60
N SER A 73 -7.22 -2.98 11.91
CA SER A 73 -7.59 -2.39 10.61
C SER A 73 -7.87 -3.39 9.46
N TYR A 74 -7.33 -4.61 9.50
CA TYR A 74 -7.55 -5.62 8.46
C TYR A 74 -9.03 -5.95 8.20
N CYS A 75 -9.88 -5.79 9.22
CA CYS A 75 -11.32 -6.10 9.10
C CYS A 75 -12.17 -4.88 8.74
N ASP A 76 -11.66 -3.65 8.88
CA ASP A 76 -12.44 -2.43 8.63
C ASP A 76 -12.04 -1.77 7.31
N SER A 77 -12.83 -2.04 6.28
CA SER A 77 -12.68 -1.41 4.96
C SER A 77 -12.74 0.13 5.00
N ALA A 78 -13.50 0.73 5.92
CA ALA A 78 -13.60 2.18 6.03
C ALA A 78 -12.31 2.77 6.62
N LEU A 79 -11.73 2.11 7.62
CA LEU A 79 -10.44 2.49 8.20
C LEU A 79 -9.32 2.38 7.16
N ARG A 80 -9.25 1.26 6.43
CA ARG A 80 -8.29 1.06 5.33
C ARG A 80 -8.42 2.16 4.27
N GLN A 81 -9.65 2.47 3.86
CA GLN A 81 -9.88 3.53 2.89
C GLN A 81 -9.40 4.89 3.40
N LYS A 82 -9.61 5.21 4.68
CA LYS A 82 -9.14 6.45 5.31
C LYS A 82 -7.62 6.51 5.35
N GLN A 83 -6.96 5.42 5.76
CA GLN A 83 -5.50 5.31 5.82
C GLN A 83 -4.87 5.47 4.43
N LEU A 84 -5.38 4.76 3.42
CA LEU A 84 -4.93 4.89 2.04
C LEU A 84 -5.15 6.31 1.50
N LYS A 85 -6.30 6.95 1.76
CA LYS A 85 -6.54 8.36 1.37
C LYS A 85 -5.49 9.29 1.96
N SER A 86 -5.15 9.12 3.25
CA SER A 86 -4.11 9.91 3.89
C SER A 86 -2.74 9.68 3.26
N LEU A 87 -2.38 8.43 3.00
CA LEU A 87 -1.14 8.05 2.32
C LEU A 87 -1.04 8.70 0.93
N PHE A 88 -2.04 8.50 0.06
CA PHE A 88 -2.03 9.08 -1.29
C PHE A 88 -2.01 10.61 -1.28
N HIS A 89 -2.69 11.23 -0.31
CA HIS A 89 -2.61 12.68 -0.13
C HIS A 89 -1.18 13.11 0.23
N ALA A 90 -0.52 12.42 1.17
CA ALA A 90 0.86 12.71 1.56
C ALA A 90 1.83 12.53 0.39
N ILE A 91 1.70 11.44 -0.37
CA ILE A 91 2.51 11.17 -1.58
C ILE A 91 2.30 12.29 -2.60
N ASN A 92 1.06 12.61 -2.96
CA ASN A 92 0.79 13.66 -3.94
C ASN A 92 1.34 15.03 -3.50
N THR A 93 1.21 15.36 -2.21
CA THR A 93 1.77 16.59 -1.64
C THR A 93 3.29 16.58 -1.70
N PHE A 94 3.94 15.47 -1.38
CA PHE A 94 5.39 15.31 -1.49
C PHE A 94 5.88 15.55 -2.91
N TYR A 95 5.28 14.88 -3.91
CA TYR A 95 5.68 15.07 -5.32
C TYR A 95 5.50 16.52 -5.79
N LYS A 96 4.38 17.16 -5.43
CA LYS A 96 4.13 18.57 -5.79
C LYS A 96 5.12 19.52 -5.12
N ALA A 97 5.37 19.36 -3.82
CA ALA A 97 6.14 20.30 -3.02
C ALA A 97 7.66 20.10 -3.15
N ARG A 98 8.13 18.86 -3.27
CA ARG A 98 9.56 18.52 -3.26
C ARG A 98 10.12 18.28 -4.65
N LEU A 99 9.39 17.56 -5.48
CA LEU A 99 9.87 17.17 -6.81
C LEU A 99 9.46 18.17 -7.90
N GLN A 100 8.58 19.13 -7.59
CA GLN A 100 7.97 20.06 -8.55
C GLN A 100 7.35 19.36 -9.77
N GLN A 101 7.03 18.07 -9.61
CA GLN A 101 6.50 17.21 -10.65
C GLN A 101 5.05 16.87 -10.31
N LEU A 102 4.18 17.05 -11.28
CA LEU A 102 2.83 16.56 -11.22
C LEU A 102 2.89 15.04 -11.41
N VAL A 103 2.39 14.28 -10.44
CA VAL A 103 2.14 12.85 -10.66
C VAL A 103 1.01 12.74 -11.68
N VAL A 104 1.35 12.50 -12.95
CA VAL A 104 0.38 12.29 -14.05
C VAL A 104 -0.07 10.83 -14.09
N ILE A 105 -0.21 10.20 -12.93
CA ILE A 105 -0.73 8.84 -12.82
C ILE A 105 -2.18 8.97 -12.41
N ALA A 106 -3.08 8.26 -13.08
CA ALA A 106 -4.47 8.17 -12.66
C ALA A 106 -4.50 7.75 -11.18
N SER A 107 -5.17 8.53 -10.34
CA SER A 107 -5.28 8.21 -8.91
C SER A 107 -5.84 6.79 -8.79
N PRO A 108 -5.17 5.90 -8.06
CA PRO A 108 -5.67 4.54 -7.89
C PRO A 108 -7.04 4.56 -7.23
N ASP A 109 -7.89 3.58 -7.56
CA ASP A 109 -9.19 3.43 -6.92
C ASP A 109 -9.00 2.90 -5.50
N ILE A 110 -8.88 3.84 -4.56
CA ILE A 110 -8.67 3.57 -3.13
C ILE A 110 -9.81 2.71 -2.57
N THR A 111 -11.03 2.84 -3.10
CA THR A 111 -12.19 2.08 -2.62
C THR A 111 -12.09 0.63 -3.07
N ALA A 112 -11.64 0.38 -4.30
CA ALA A 112 -11.37 -0.97 -4.78
C ALA A 112 -10.23 -1.63 -3.97
N ILE A 113 -9.13 -0.91 -3.74
CA ILE A 113 -7.98 -1.43 -2.96
C ILE A 113 -8.38 -1.75 -1.52
N ALA A 114 -9.09 -0.83 -0.85
CA ALA A 114 -9.52 -1.00 0.54
C ALA A 114 -10.56 -2.12 0.74
N ARG A 115 -11.20 -2.59 -0.34
CA ARG A 115 -12.13 -3.73 -0.31
C ARG A 115 -11.44 -5.04 -0.67
N SER A 116 -10.39 -4.98 -1.50
CA SER A 116 -9.64 -6.16 -1.91
C SER A 116 -8.83 -6.73 -0.74
N ASN A 117 -8.99 -8.02 -0.48
CA ASN A 117 -8.11 -8.77 0.43
C ASN A 117 -7.18 -9.72 -0.33
N SER A 118 -7.32 -9.76 -1.65
CA SER A 118 -6.60 -10.63 -2.56
C SER A 118 -6.16 -9.85 -3.80
N PRO A 119 -4.99 -10.17 -4.38
CA PRO A 119 -4.53 -9.55 -5.64
C PRO A 119 -5.41 -9.91 -6.85
N ALA A 120 -6.35 -10.85 -6.71
CA ALA A 120 -7.30 -11.20 -7.75
C ALA A 120 -8.46 -10.19 -7.91
N GLU A 121 -8.81 -9.46 -6.85
CA GLU A 121 -10.02 -8.62 -6.81
C GLU A 121 -9.88 -7.19 -7.41
N PRO A 122 -8.73 -6.49 -7.36
CA PRO A 122 -8.63 -5.13 -7.89
C PRO A 122 -8.52 -5.05 -9.42
N VAL A 123 -8.12 -6.13 -10.11
CA VAL A 123 -7.85 -6.11 -11.56
C VAL A 123 -9.15 -6.11 -12.39
N SER A 124 -10.24 -6.69 -11.87
CA SER A 124 -11.53 -6.70 -12.57
C SER A 124 -12.20 -5.31 -12.64
N TYR A 125 -11.91 -4.41 -11.70
CA TYR A 125 -12.56 -3.09 -11.65
C TYR A 125 -11.85 -2.02 -12.50
N CYS A 126 -10.51 -2.09 -12.62
CA CYS A 126 -9.75 -1.17 -13.48
C CYS A 126 -9.90 -1.51 -14.97
N MET A 127 -10.07 -2.79 -15.32
CA MET A 127 -10.28 -3.21 -16.72
C MET A 127 -11.72 -3.00 -17.20
N ALA A 128 -12.72 -3.01 -16.31
CA ALA A 128 -14.13 -2.83 -16.67
C ALA A 128 -14.51 -1.41 -17.16
N LYS A 129 -13.63 -0.41 -16.99
CA LYS A 129 -13.89 0.97 -17.47
C LYS A 129 -13.15 1.36 -18.76
N VAL A 130 -12.39 0.45 -19.38
CA VAL A 130 -11.67 0.74 -20.63
C VAL A 130 -12.38 0.17 -21.87
N THR A 131 -13.37 -0.70 -21.72
CA THR A 131 -14.04 -1.37 -22.86
C THR A 131 -15.54 -1.07 -23.03
N SER A 132 -16.06 0.07 -22.54
CA SER A 132 -17.45 0.50 -22.82
C SER A 132 -17.55 1.87 -23.51
N ARG A 133 -16.69 2.12 -24.49
CA ARG A 133 -16.92 3.14 -25.50
C ARG A 133 -16.69 2.55 -26.89
N SER A 134 -17.73 1.92 -27.40
CA SER A 134 -17.99 1.67 -28.82
C SER A 134 -19.50 1.61 -28.98
#